data_AF-A0A2P2HWG2-F1
#
_entry.id   AF-A0A2P2HWG2-F1
#
_cell.length_a   1.000
_cell.length_b   1.000
_cell.length_c   1.000
_cell.angle_alpha   90.00
_cell.angle_beta   90.00
_cell.angle_gamma   90.00
#
_symmetry.space_group_name_H-M   'P 1'
#
loop_
_entity.id
_entity.type
_entity.pdbx_description
1 polymer ?
#
loop_
_entity_poly.entity_id
_entity_poly.type
_entity_poly.pdbx_seq_one_letter_code
_entity_poly.pdbx_strand_id
1 'polypeptide(L)'
;CENSGRCIPESYKCDGDNDCEDKSDERNCSTCGESEYKCDNERCITDSYECDGYNDCLDWSDERHCRCRSSQFKCETTGRCIPGVYKCDRDNDCGDNSDEQNCTSCSESQYSCDNGGCITGSYECDSDNDCGDWSDEKHCQCSSSQFKCETNGRCIPASYKCDGDNDCGNNSDERNCASSST
;
A
#
# COMPACT_ATOMS: atom_id res chain seq x y z
N CYS A 1 -12.45 -6.65 42.27
CA CYS A 1 -12.39 -5.29 42.85
C CYS A 1 -12.13 -5.37 44.34
N GLU A 2 -11.04 -4.76 44.81
CA GLU A 2 -10.57 -4.89 46.20
C GLU A 2 -11.56 -4.35 47.24
N ASN A 3 -12.25 -3.22 46.98
CA ASN A 3 -13.15 -2.61 47.97
C ASN A 3 -14.62 -3.02 47.82
N SER A 4 -15.09 -3.26 46.60
CA SER A 4 -16.51 -3.55 46.36
C SER A 4 -16.83 -5.05 46.36
N GLY A 5 -15.81 -5.92 46.29
CA GLY A 5 -16.01 -7.37 46.14
C GLY A 5 -16.63 -7.78 44.79
N ARG A 6 -16.79 -6.83 43.85
CA ARG A 6 -17.27 -7.08 42.50
C ARG A 6 -16.25 -7.92 41.72
N CYS A 7 -16.76 -8.92 41.00
CA CYS A 7 -15.99 -9.70 40.04
C CYS A 7 -16.07 -9.02 38.68
N ILE A 8 -14.93 -8.91 38.00
CA ILE A 8 -14.81 -8.49 36.61
C ILE A 8 -14.11 -9.62 35.83
N PRO A 9 -14.27 -9.70 34.50
CA PRO A 9 -13.52 -10.65 33.69
C PRO A 9 -12.01 -10.42 33.83
N GLU A 10 -11.21 -11.47 33.66
CA GLU A 10 -9.75 -11.39 33.79
C GLU A 10 -9.13 -10.47 32.71
N SER A 11 -9.78 -10.35 31.56
CA SER A 11 -9.39 -9.42 30.49
C SER A 11 -9.67 -7.94 30.80
N TYR A 12 -10.37 -7.64 31.91
CA TYR A 12 -10.70 -6.28 32.35
C TYR A 12 -9.77 -5.83 33.48
N LYS A 13 -8.71 -6.60 33.71
CA LYS A 13 -7.68 -6.27 34.68
C LYS A 13 -6.49 -5.72 33.89
N CYS A 14 -6.08 -4.50 34.17
CA CYS A 14 -5.04 -3.78 33.44
C CYS A 14 -5.38 -3.48 31.97
N ASP A 15 -6.67 -3.35 31.65
CA ASP A 15 -7.12 -3.03 30.28
C ASP A 15 -7.18 -1.53 30.02
N GLY A 16 -6.74 -0.71 30.98
CA GLY A 16 -6.72 0.74 30.94
C GLY A 16 -8.05 1.39 31.33
N ASP A 17 -9.12 0.61 31.50
CA ASP A 17 -10.43 1.09 31.91
C ASP A 17 -10.64 0.93 33.43
N ASN A 18 -11.51 1.75 34.01
CA ASN A 18 -11.84 1.65 35.43
C ASN A 18 -13.12 0.84 35.61
N ASP A 19 -12.98 -0.47 35.56
CA ASP A 19 -14.06 -1.45 35.74
C ASP A 19 -14.32 -1.79 37.19
N CYS A 20 -13.40 -1.48 38.09
CA CYS A 20 -13.56 -1.74 39.50
C CYS A 20 -14.10 -0.57 40.33
N GLU A 21 -14.45 0.56 39.71
CA GLU A 21 -14.87 1.86 40.29
C GLU A 21 -13.79 2.50 41.19
N ASP A 22 -13.12 1.68 42.02
CA ASP A 22 -11.99 1.99 42.89
C ASP A 22 -10.62 1.83 42.20
N LYS A 23 -10.63 1.59 40.88
CA LYS A 23 -9.45 1.44 40.02
C LYS A 23 -8.47 0.37 40.53
N SER A 24 -8.97 -0.64 41.24
CA SER A 24 -8.16 -1.73 41.79
C SER A 24 -7.74 -2.77 40.76
N ASP A 25 -8.48 -2.87 39.67
CA ASP A 25 -8.16 -3.57 38.43
C ASP A 25 -6.90 -3.03 37.75
N GLU A 26 -6.70 -1.71 37.77
CA GLU A 26 -5.53 -1.05 37.14
C GLU A 26 -4.37 -0.82 38.12
N ARG A 27 -4.46 -1.30 39.36
CA ARG A 27 -3.39 -1.14 40.36
C ARG A 27 -2.43 -2.32 40.34
N ASN A 28 -1.14 -2.01 40.42
CA ASN A 28 -0.05 -2.99 40.54
C ASN A 28 0.13 -3.87 39.28
N CYS A 29 -0.05 -3.28 38.09
CA CYS A 29 0.29 -3.93 36.83
C CYS A 29 1.79 -3.82 36.54
N SER A 30 2.59 -4.49 37.36
CA SER A 30 4.06 -4.35 37.34
C SER A 30 4.75 -5.23 36.30
N THR A 31 4.01 -6.05 35.58
CA THR A 31 4.56 -7.00 34.60
C THR A 31 3.44 -7.38 33.65
N CYS A 32 3.55 -6.94 32.39
CA CYS A 32 2.74 -7.51 31.32
C CYS A 32 3.03 -9.02 31.25
N GLY A 33 2.02 -9.81 30.88
CA GLY A 33 2.16 -11.27 30.73
C GLY A 33 3.22 -11.67 29.70
N GLU A 34 3.60 -12.96 29.67
CA GLU A 34 4.59 -13.49 28.71
C GLU A 34 4.22 -13.29 27.22
N SER A 35 2.98 -12.90 26.92
CA SER A 35 2.46 -12.67 25.57
C SER A 35 1.88 -11.25 25.40
N GLU A 36 2.37 -10.31 26.20
CA GLU A 36 1.90 -8.92 26.19
C GLU A 36 3.06 -7.94 26.00
N TYR A 37 2.84 -6.92 25.19
CA TYR A 37 3.73 -5.80 24.95
C TYR A 37 3.44 -4.67 25.93
N LYS A 38 4.48 -4.10 26.55
CA LYS A 38 4.38 -2.94 27.46
C LYS A 38 4.55 -1.64 26.68
N CYS A 39 3.49 -0.85 26.61
CA CYS A 39 3.44 0.50 26.06
C CYS A 39 4.25 1.52 26.90
N ASP A 40 4.60 2.67 26.31
CA ASP A 40 5.28 3.78 27.00
C ASP A 40 4.44 4.36 28.16
N ASN A 41 3.11 4.36 28.01
CA ASN A 41 2.14 4.74 29.05
C ASN A 41 1.84 3.64 30.09
N GLU A 42 2.63 2.56 30.10
CA GLU A 42 2.49 1.38 30.96
C GLU A 42 1.26 0.50 30.73
N ARG A 43 0.47 0.75 29.68
CA ARG A 43 -0.58 -0.17 29.21
C ARG A 43 0.06 -1.46 28.68
N CYS A 44 -0.63 -2.58 28.84
CA CYS A 44 -0.26 -3.84 28.23
C CYS A 44 -1.23 -4.14 27.09
N ILE A 45 -0.70 -4.49 25.92
CA ILE A 45 -1.47 -4.97 24.77
C ILE A 45 -0.98 -6.37 24.42
N THR A 46 -1.76 -7.16 23.67
CA THR A 46 -1.28 -8.46 23.16
C THR A 46 -0.08 -8.26 22.24
N ASP A 47 0.90 -9.18 22.27
CA ASP A 47 2.07 -9.17 21.38
C ASP A 47 1.71 -9.05 19.88
N SER A 48 0.56 -9.56 19.47
CA SER A 48 0.04 -9.45 18.10
C SER A 48 -0.34 -8.04 17.67
N TYR A 49 -0.55 -7.13 18.63
CA TYR A 49 -0.85 -5.71 18.40
C TYR A 49 0.42 -4.85 18.39
N GLU A 50 1.60 -5.43 18.63
CA GLU A 50 2.85 -4.73 18.36
C GLU A 50 3.06 -4.66 16.84
N CYS A 51 3.11 -3.45 16.28
CA CYS A 51 3.38 -3.21 14.85
C CYS A 51 2.32 -3.76 13.89
N ASP A 52 1.05 -3.73 14.28
CA ASP A 52 -0.08 -4.18 13.46
C ASP A 52 -0.68 -3.04 12.60
N GLY A 53 -0.21 -1.81 12.80
CA GLY A 53 -0.62 -0.61 12.08
C GLY A 53 -1.72 0.20 12.78
N TYR A 54 -2.16 -0.22 13.96
CA TYR A 54 -3.17 0.46 14.77
C TYR A 54 -2.56 1.03 16.07
N ASN A 55 -3.26 2.00 16.67
CA ASN A 55 -2.82 2.62 17.92
C ASN A 55 -3.54 1.94 19.09
N ASP A 56 -3.09 0.74 19.45
CA ASP A 56 -3.63 -0.07 20.54
C ASP A 56 -3.09 0.36 21.90
N CYS A 57 -1.89 0.93 21.93
CA CYS A 57 -1.33 1.56 23.12
C CYS A 57 -2.00 2.90 23.48
N LEU A 58 -2.81 3.48 22.58
CA LEU A 58 -3.40 4.83 22.68
C LEU A 58 -2.40 5.99 22.72
N ASP A 59 -1.11 5.70 22.83
CA ASP A 59 -0.01 6.66 22.81
C ASP A 59 0.95 6.45 21.62
N TRP A 60 0.62 5.55 20.67
CA TRP A 60 1.44 5.15 19.52
C TRP A 60 2.77 4.44 19.85
N SER A 61 3.00 3.98 21.09
CA SER A 61 4.27 3.36 21.45
C SER A 61 4.48 1.97 20.83
N ASP A 62 3.41 1.21 20.63
CA ASP A 62 3.33 -0.03 19.85
C ASP A 62 3.80 0.11 18.40
N GLU A 63 3.57 1.26 17.78
CA GLU A 63 3.86 1.50 16.36
C GLU A 63 5.17 2.26 16.10
N ARG A 64 5.75 2.90 17.13
CA ARG A 64 6.91 3.80 16.97
C ARG A 64 8.25 3.08 16.79
N HIS A 65 8.41 1.87 17.32
CA HIS A 65 9.68 1.12 17.29
C HIS A 65 9.64 -0.15 16.44
N CYS A 66 8.77 -0.16 15.43
CA CYS A 66 8.67 -1.27 14.49
C CYS A 66 9.90 -1.40 13.61
N ARG A 67 10.41 -2.63 13.53
CA ARG A 67 11.44 -3.01 12.57
C ARG A 67 10.73 -3.49 11.31
N CYS A 68 10.61 -2.60 10.32
CA CYS A 68 9.95 -2.93 9.07
C CYS A 68 10.58 -4.15 8.41
N ARG A 69 9.75 -5.02 7.84
CA ARG A 69 10.22 -6.13 6.99
C ARG A 69 10.95 -5.56 5.78
N SER A 70 11.82 -6.34 5.15
CA SER A 70 12.58 -5.91 3.97
C SER A 70 11.71 -5.46 2.79
N SER A 71 10.44 -5.89 2.75
CA SER A 71 9.45 -5.52 1.74
C SER A 71 8.56 -4.33 2.13
N GLN A 72 8.84 -3.68 3.26
CA GLN A 72 8.06 -2.56 3.79
C GLN A 72 8.91 -1.27 3.81
N PHE A 73 8.26 -0.14 3.63
CA PHE A 73 8.85 1.19 3.76
C PHE A 73 8.54 1.77 5.14
N LYS A 74 9.53 2.43 5.76
CA LYS A 74 9.37 3.08 7.06
C LYS A 74 9.10 4.56 6.85
N CYS A 75 7.95 5.04 7.32
CA CYS A 75 7.62 6.46 7.35
C CYS A 75 8.58 7.23 8.25
N GLU A 76 9.01 8.42 7.81
CA GLU A 76 10.08 9.19 8.46
C GLU A 76 9.65 9.75 9.82
N THR A 77 8.46 10.35 9.90
CA THR A 77 7.99 11.03 11.12
C THR A 77 7.26 10.08 12.06
N THR A 78 6.38 9.22 11.51
CA THR A 78 5.53 8.33 12.31
C THR A 78 6.23 7.04 12.68
N GLY A 79 7.27 6.63 11.93
CA GLY A 79 7.94 5.35 12.12
C GLY A 79 7.12 4.14 11.65
N ARG A 80 5.90 4.36 11.15
CA ARG A 80 4.99 3.33 10.64
C ARG A 80 5.59 2.59 9.45
N CYS A 81 5.32 1.29 9.36
CA CYS A 81 5.72 0.48 8.21
C CYS A 81 4.55 0.33 7.24
N ILE A 82 4.69 0.84 6.03
CA ILE A 82 3.75 0.60 4.94
C ILE A 82 4.29 -0.46 3.99
N PRO A 83 3.45 -1.23 3.28
CA PRO A 83 3.88 -2.04 2.15
C PRO A 83 4.77 -1.25 1.19
N GLY A 84 5.92 -1.80 0.77
CA GLY A 84 6.86 -1.08 -0.10
C GLY A 84 6.28 -0.72 -1.48
N VAL A 85 5.16 -1.33 -1.86
CA VAL A 85 4.39 -0.98 -3.07
C VAL A 85 3.74 0.39 -2.97
N TYR A 86 3.45 0.88 -1.77
CA TYR A 86 2.90 2.22 -1.48
C TYR A 86 3.97 3.29 -1.35
N LYS A 87 5.23 2.95 -1.67
CA LYS A 87 6.27 3.95 -1.78
C LYS A 87 6.23 4.51 -3.19
N CYS A 88 6.06 5.83 -3.32
CA CYS A 88 6.05 6.56 -4.59
C CYS A 88 4.86 6.23 -5.48
N ASP A 89 3.71 5.88 -4.90
CA ASP A 89 2.47 5.54 -5.61
C ASP A 89 1.50 6.73 -5.75
N ARG A 90 1.91 7.92 -5.27
CA ARG A 90 1.20 9.21 -5.25
C ARG A 90 0.14 9.37 -4.19
N ASP A 91 -0.05 8.38 -3.34
CA ASP A 91 -0.91 8.49 -2.20
C ASP A 91 -0.07 8.75 -0.94
N ASN A 92 -0.62 9.58 -0.04
CA ASN A 92 0.06 9.87 1.23
C ASN A 92 -0.32 8.80 2.24
N ASP A 93 0.26 7.62 2.07
CA ASP A 93 0.12 6.46 2.95
C ASP A 93 0.91 6.60 4.23
N CYS A 94 1.90 7.49 4.33
CA CYS A 94 2.58 7.75 5.60
C CYS A 94 1.89 8.81 6.48
N GLY A 95 0.98 9.60 5.92
CA GLY A 95 0.36 10.75 6.58
C GLY A 95 1.25 12.00 6.66
N ASP A 96 2.58 11.83 6.55
CA ASP A 96 3.60 12.88 6.50
C ASP A 96 4.24 13.05 5.10
N ASN A 97 3.74 12.32 4.09
CA ASN A 97 4.20 12.34 2.71
C ASN A 97 5.68 11.91 2.56
N SER A 98 6.21 11.11 3.49
CA SER A 98 7.60 10.61 3.45
C SER A 98 7.81 9.44 2.48
N ASP A 99 6.77 8.66 2.25
CA ASP A 99 6.63 7.65 1.20
C ASP A 99 6.74 8.23 -0.21
N GLU A 100 6.21 9.43 -0.41
CA GLU A 100 6.20 10.15 -1.69
C GLU A 100 7.42 11.08 -1.88
N GLN A 101 8.41 11.00 -0.99
CA GLN A 101 9.64 11.79 -1.08
C GLN A 101 10.80 11.00 -1.67
N ASN A 102 11.62 11.70 -2.48
CA ASN A 102 12.86 11.19 -3.02
C ASN A 102 12.69 9.95 -3.93
N CYS A 103 11.60 9.94 -4.70
CA CYS A 103 11.22 8.95 -5.71
C CYS A 103 12.11 9.01 -6.98
N THR A 104 13.43 9.00 -6.78
CA THR A 104 14.40 9.12 -7.88
C THR A 104 14.66 7.77 -8.55
N SER A 105 14.26 6.66 -7.93
CA SER A 105 14.37 5.30 -8.47
C SER A 105 13.28 4.43 -7.84
N CYS A 106 12.37 3.93 -8.67
CA CYS A 106 11.37 2.95 -8.26
C CYS A 106 12.05 1.64 -7.81
N SER A 107 11.36 0.84 -7.00
CA SER A 107 11.87 -0.48 -6.60
C SER A 107 12.08 -1.40 -7.81
N GLU A 108 12.88 -2.47 -7.68
CA GLU A 108 13.13 -3.41 -8.79
C GLU A 108 11.85 -4.04 -9.39
N SER A 109 10.74 -4.03 -8.64
CA SER A 109 9.44 -4.55 -9.07
C SER A 109 8.46 -3.47 -9.57
N GLN A 110 8.90 -2.21 -9.67
CA GLN A 110 8.08 -1.08 -10.07
C GLN A 110 8.63 -0.45 -11.36
N TYR A 111 7.72 0.09 -12.18
CA TYR A 111 8.07 0.86 -13.37
C TYR A 111 8.13 2.35 -13.05
N SER A 112 9.10 3.05 -13.64
CA SER A 112 9.35 4.48 -13.47
C SER A 112 8.66 5.29 -14.57
N CYS A 113 7.65 6.06 -14.20
CA CYS A 113 6.96 6.99 -15.08
C CYS A 113 7.84 8.21 -15.44
N ASP A 114 7.60 8.85 -16.60
CA ASP A 114 8.33 10.04 -17.06
C ASP A 114 8.10 11.26 -16.14
N ASN A 115 6.92 11.32 -15.53
CA ASN A 115 6.55 12.33 -14.53
C ASN A 115 7.08 12.04 -13.12
N GLY A 116 7.90 11.00 -12.94
CA GLY A 116 8.55 10.64 -11.67
C GLY A 116 7.69 9.82 -10.71
N GLY A 117 6.49 9.37 -11.13
CA GLY A 117 5.71 8.38 -10.37
C GLY A 117 6.25 6.96 -10.52
N CYS A 118 5.85 6.07 -9.62
CA CYS A 118 6.12 4.64 -9.72
C CYS A 118 4.81 3.87 -9.79
N ILE A 119 4.73 2.91 -10.70
CA ILE A 119 3.60 1.98 -10.79
C ILE A 119 4.11 0.55 -10.58
N THR A 120 3.20 -0.38 -10.29
CA THR A 120 3.56 -1.80 -10.24
C THR A 120 4.09 -2.22 -11.61
N GLY A 121 5.20 -2.97 -11.68
CA GLY A 121 5.77 -3.37 -12.97
C GLY A 121 4.83 -4.21 -13.86
N SER A 122 3.76 -4.79 -13.29
CA SER A 122 2.71 -5.46 -14.05
C SER A 122 1.77 -4.52 -14.81
N TYR A 123 1.76 -3.23 -14.44
CA TYR A 123 0.98 -2.17 -15.09
C TYR A 123 1.80 -1.45 -16.17
N GLU A 124 3.05 -1.89 -16.41
CA GLU A 124 3.75 -1.51 -17.63
C GLU A 124 3.09 -2.24 -18.81
N CYS A 125 2.55 -1.48 -19.77
CA CYS A 125 1.99 -2.00 -21.02
C CYS A 125 0.71 -2.83 -20.87
N ASP A 126 -0.15 -2.49 -19.92
CA ASP A 126 -1.43 -3.16 -19.70
C ASP A 126 -2.64 -2.48 -20.39
N SER A 127 -2.38 -1.41 -21.15
CA SER A 127 -3.35 -0.57 -21.86
C SER A 127 -4.13 0.43 -21.01
N ASP A 128 -3.82 0.54 -19.72
CA ASP A 128 -4.35 1.58 -18.85
C ASP A 128 -3.31 2.70 -18.63
N ASN A 129 -3.75 3.85 -18.10
CA ASN A 129 -2.87 5.01 -17.87
C ASN A 129 -2.62 5.14 -16.37
N ASP A 130 -1.81 4.23 -15.83
CA ASP A 130 -1.45 4.16 -14.42
C ASP A 130 -0.46 5.26 -14.05
N CYS A 131 0.43 5.62 -14.96
CA CYS A 131 1.34 6.74 -14.75
C CYS A 131 0.64 8.12 -14.74
N GLY A 132 -0.57 8.22 -15.31
CA GLY A 132 -1.32 9.47 -15.46
C GLY A 132 -0.83 10.39 -16.59
N ASP A 133 0.35 10.12 -17.18
CA ASP A 133 0.95 10.82 -18.32
C ASP A 133 1.23 9.91 -19.54
N TRP A 134 0.68 8.70 -19.53
CA TRP A 134 0.84 7.64 -20.53
C TRP A 134 2.28 7.15 -20.72
N SER A 135 3.20 7.40 -19.77
CA SER A 135 4.60 7.00 -19.92
C SER A 135 4.86 5.50 -19.75
N ASP A 136 3.99 4.80 -19.05
CA ASP A 136 3.85 3.34 -18.98
C ASP A 136 3.51 2.70 -20.33
N GLU A 137 2.68 3.36 -21.14
CA GLU A 137 2.19 2.81 -22.41
C GLU A 137 3.00 3.22 -23.65
N LYS A 138 3.89 4.21 -23.53
CA LYS A 138 4.66 4.76 -24.68
C LYS A 138 5.72 3.80 -25.23
N HIS A 139 6.42 3.11 -24.32
CA HIS A 139 7.63 2.34 -24.65
C HIS A 139 7.39 0.83 -24.77
N CYS A 140 6.14 0.41 -24.90
CA CYS A 140 5.77 -0.98 -25.07
C CYS A 140 6.33 -1.60 -26.36
N GLN A 141 7.01 -2.73 -26.20
CA GLN A 141 7.34 -3.64 -27.29
C GLN A 141 6.17 -4.60 -27.49
N CYS A 142 5.36 -4.34 -28.52
CA CYS A 142 4.27 -5.24 -28.86
C CYS A 142 4.83 -6.62 -29.22
N SER A 143 4.17 -7.67 -28.72
CA SER A 143 4.46 -9.05 -29.14
C SER A 143 4.23 -9.21 -30.65
N SER A 144 4.83 -10.23 -31.27
CA SER A 144 4.69 -10.48 -32.71
C SER A 144 3.23 -10.73 -33.16
N SER A 145 2.35 -11.05 -32.22
CA SER A 145 0.90 -11.23 -32.42
C SER A 145 0.07 -9.97 -32.15
N GLN A 146 0.71 -8.81 -31.95
CA GLN A 146 0.05 -7.54 -31.66
C GLN A 146 0.45 -6.45 -32.66
N PHE A 147 -0.44 -5.49 -32.88
CA PHE A 147 -0.22 -4.31 -33.71
C PHE A 147 -0.02 -3.08 -32.82
N LYS A 148 0.99 -2.26 -33.14
CA LYS A 148 1.31 -1.02 -32.42
C LYS A 148 0.57 0.17 -33.02
N CYS A 149 -0.29 0.80 -32.25
CA CYS A 149 -0.99 2.03 -32.63
C CYS A 149 -0.01 3.19 -32.80
N GLU A 150 -0.19 4.00 -33.85
CA GLU A 150 0.75 5.08 -34.20
C GLU A 150 0.77 6.26 -33.20
N THR A 151 -0.33 6.53 -32.49
CA THR A 151 -0.47 7.74 -31.65
C THR A 151 0.07 7.58 -30.25
N ASN A 152 -0.31 6.48 -29.60
CA ASN A 152 -0.12 6.25 -28.17
C ASN A 152 0.80 5.05 -27.89
N GLY A 153 1.25 4.33 -28.93
CA GLY A 153 2.10 3.16 -28.76
C GLY A 153 1.39 1.93 -28.21
N ARG A 154 0.06 2.01 -28.00
CA ARG A 154 -0.79 0.91 -27.50
C ARG A 154 -0.69 -0.32 -28.40
N CYS A 155 -0.62 -1.49 -27.78
CA CYS A 155 -0.58 -2.77 -28.48
C CYS A 155 -1.98 -3.40 -28.51
N ILE A 156 -2.58 -3.47 -29.69
CA ILE A 156 -3.85 -4.19 -29.89
C ILE A 156 -3.56 -5.60 -30.45
N PRO A 157 -4.44 -6.58 -30.28
CA PRO A 157 -4.31 -7.87 -30.97
C PRO A 157 -4.16 -7.67 -32.48
N ALA A 158 -3.27 -8.42 -33.15
CA ALA A 158 -3.10 -8.29 -34.59
C ALA A 158 -4.37 -8.63 -35.39
N SER A 159 -5.33 -9.34 -34.77
CA SER A 159 -6.66 -9.59 -35.32
C SER A 159 -7.53 -8.34 -35.41
N TYR A 160 -7.25 -7.30 -34.63
CA TYR A 160 -7.98 -6.03 -34.58
C TYR A 160 -7.39 -5.01 -35.55
N LYS A 161 -6.45 -5.43 -36.38
CA LYS A 161 -5.95 -4.61 -37.47
C LYS A 161 -6.79 -4.91 -38.70
N CYS A 162 -7.46 -3.91 -39.26
CA CYS A 162 -8.31 -4.04 -40.45
C CYS A 162 -9.56 -4.89 -40.23
N ASP A 163 -10.14 -4.84 -39.03
CA ASP A 163 -11.38 -5.55 -38.70
C ASP A 163 -12.63 -4.68 -38.86
N GLY A 164 -12.44 -3.38 -39.15
CA GLY A 164 -13.49 -2.40 -39.37
C GLY A 164 -13.82 -1.56 -38.15
N ASP A 165 -13.23 -1.84 -36.99
CA ASP A 165 -13.42 -1.09 -35.75
C ASP A 165 -12.21 -0.19 -35.44
N ASN A 166 -12.43 0.89 -34.68
CA ASN A 166 -11.37 1.83 -34.29
C ASN A 166 -10.86 1.51 -32.88
N ASP A 167 -9.98 0.54 -32.78
CA ASP A 167 -9.35 0.08 -31.53
C ASP A 167 -8.18 0.96 -31.10
N CYS A 168 -7.50 1.60 -32.05
CA CYS A 168 -6.41 2.54 -31.79
C CYS A 168 -6.88 3.95 -31.35
N GLY A 169 -8.19 4.23 -31.38
CA GLY A 169 -8.79 5.53 -31.06
C GLY A 169 -8.57 6.62 -32.12
N ASN A 170 -7.54 6.49 -32.97
CA ASN A 170 -7.23 7.39 -34.08
C ASN A 170 -7.38 6.73 -35.47
N ASN A 171 -7.93 5.51 -35.53
CA ASN A 171 -8.13 4.76 -36.77
C ASN A 171 -6.81 4.46 -37.49
N SER A 172 -5.72 4.15 -36.77
CA SER A 172 -4.41 3.78 -37.35
C SER A 172 -4.26 2.29 -37.66
N ASP A 173 -4.95 1.45 -36.90
CA ASP A 173 -5.28 0.05 -37.17
C ASP A 173 -6.01 -0.17 -38.50
N GLU A 174 -6.94 0.73 -38.83
CA GLU A 174 -7.76 0.64 -40.05
C GLU A 174 -7.13 1.33 -41.28
N ARG A 175 -5.88 1.78 -41.18
CA ARG A 175 -5.14 2.40 -42.30
C ARG A 175 -4.33 1.36 -43.07
N ASN A 176 -4.27 1.54 -44.38
CA ASN A 176 -3.48 0.68 -45.29
C ASN A 176 -3.84 -0.80 -45.20
N CYS A 177 -5.11 -1.10 -44.93
CA CYS A 177 -5.69 -2.41 -45.11
C CYS A 177 -5.69 -2.69 -46.61
N ALA A 178 -4.76 -3.54 -47.06
CA ALA A 178 -4.82 -4.08 -48.41
C ALA A 178 -6.16 -4.80 -48.48
N SER A 179 -7.11 -4.16 -49.15
CA SER A 179 -8.48 -4.59 -49.29
C SER A 179 -8.49 -6.03 -49.77
N SER A 180 -8.71 -6.95 -48.83
CA SER A 180 -8.91 -8.35 -49.15
C SER A 180 -10.34 -8.48 -49.67
N SER A 181 -10.42 -8.28 -50.98
CA SER A 181 -11.27 -9.00 -51.92
C SER A 181 -12.78 -8.68 -51.92
N THR A 182 -13.19 -7.97 -52.97
CA THR A 182 -14.21 -8.56 -53.87
C THR A 182 -13.49 -9.01 -55.15
#